data_AF-A0A838FKX2-F1
#
_entry.id   AF-A0A838FKX2-F1
#
_cell.length_a   1.000
_cell.length_b   1.000
_cell.length_c   1.000
_cell.angle_alpha   90.00
_cell.angle_beta   90.00
_cell.angle_gamma   90.00
#
_symmetry.space_group_name_H-M   'P 1'
#
loop_
_entity.id
_entity.type
_entity.pdbx_description
1 polymer ?
#
loop_
_entity_poly.entity_id
_entity_poly.type
_entity_poly.pdbx_seq_one_letter_code
_entity_poly.pdbx_strand_id
1 'polypeptide(L)'
;MAKILIGLSVLFLTLSAVFGVLTNSKARELLEQKNQASAGLAEAEQIRLAQDKTIAAREQSISAANAKAQEIQTQVANAEADLVRAQSEKAELQTRLQEHETEIVELRRRAEEAAVAQDLMPDALPMPGAGDLQTQLEDTRRQLDAAERERQLLADRIRSTEDRGQAPERRRAAVTPGVRGTVLAVNQAYNFVVLNLGGRQGVQPNTEMLVMRGGTLIGRIRVSSVEPATAIGDIITHTLARGVQVQPGDNVIYAGPSS
;
A
#
# COMPACT_ATOMS: atom_id res chain seq x y z
N MET A 1 -100.41 -14.45 -33.64
CA MET A 1 -99.72 -13.55 -32.69
C MET A 1 -98.70 -14.27 -31.80
N ALA A 2 -99.02 -15.41 -31.17
CA ALA A 2 -98.11 -16.10 -30.23
C ALA A 2 -96.71 -16.43 -30.79
N LYS A 3 -96.59 -16.88 -32.05
CA LYS A 3 -95.29 -17.21 -32.68
C LYS A 3 -94.35 -15.99 -32.84
N ILE A 4 -94.90 -14.79 -33.03
CA ILE A 4 -94.13 -13.55 -33.19
C ILE A 4 -93.59 -13.09 -31.83
N LEU A 5 -94.39 -13.20 -30.77
CA LEU A 5 -93.98 -12.89 -29.39
C LEU A 5 -92.86 -13.81 -28.89
N ILE A 6 -92.94 -15.12 -29.19
CA ILE A 6 -91.89 -16.07 -28.83
C ILE A 6 -90.58 -15.74 -29.56
N GLY A 7 -90.63 -15.48 -30.87
CA GLY A 7 -89.44 -15.08 -31.64
C GLY A 7 -88.77 -13.80 -31.11
N LEU A 8 -89.57 -12.80 -30.72
CA LEU A 8 -89.07 -11.55 -30.12
C LEU A 8 -88.42 -11.79 -28.75
N SER A 9 -88.99 -12.64 -27.91
CA SER A 9 -88.44 -12.97 -26.59
C SER A 9 -87.09 -13.69 -26.68
N VAL A 10 -86.94 -14.62 -27.63
CA VAL A 10 -85.69 -15.33 -27.88
C VAL A 10 -84.63 -14.36 -28.40
N LEU A 11 -85.00 -13.44 -29.29
CA LEU A 11 -84.08 -12.39 -29.76
C LEU A 11 -83.57 -11.53 -28.59
N PHE A 12 -84.45 -11.06 -27.71
CA PHE A 12 -84.05 -10.29 -26.53
C PHE A 12 -83.16 -11.09 -25.55
N LEU A 13 -83.46 -12.38 -25.34
CA LEU A 13 -82.63 -13.27 -24.52
C LEU A 13 -81.23 -13.45 -25.10
N THR A 14 -81.13 -13.64 -26.42
CA THR A 14 -79.82 -13.76 -27.09
C THR A 14 -79.04 -12.45 -27.07
N LEU A 15 -79.71 -11.30 -27.26
CA LEU A 15 -79.06 -10.00 -27.13
C LEU A 15 -78.53 -9.78 -25.72
N SER A 16 -79.33 -10.11 -24.71
CA SER A 16 -78.97 -9.97 -23.30
C SER A 16 -77.80 -10.91 -22.92
N ALA A 17 -77.78 -12.14 -23.43
CA ALA A 17 -76.68 -13.07 -23.24
C ALA A 17 -75.37 -12.56 -23.86
N VAL A 18 -75.41 -12.05 -25.10
CA VAL A 18 -74.25 -11.45 -25.78
C VAL A 18 -73.75 -10.22 -25.02
N PHE A 19 -74.67 -9.36 -24.57
CA PHE A 19 -74.33 -8.18 -23.78
C PHE A 19 -73.72 -8.56 -22.43
N GLY A 20 -74.23 -9.59 -21.76
CA GLY A 20 -73.68 -10.12 -20.52
C GLY A 20 -72.25 -10.62 -20.69
N VAL A 21 -71.96 -11.37 -21.76
CA VAL A 21 -70.60 -11.85 -22.07
C VAL A 21 -69.64 -10.70 -22.39
N LEU A 22 -70.07 -9.71 -23.19
CA LEU A 22 -69.28 -8.53 -23.53
C LEU A 22 -68.98 -7.64 -22.31
N THR A 23 -69.95 -7.48 -21.42
CA THR A 23 -69.78 -6.65 -20.21
C THR A 23 -68.89 -7.35 -19.19
N ASN A 24 -69.05 -8.66 -19.01
CA ASN A 24 -68.22 -9.45 -18.09
C ASN A 24 -66.78 -9.59 -18.59
N SER A 25 -66.56 -9.70 -19.90
CA SER A 25 -65.21 -9.72 -20.48
C SER A 25 -64.51 -8.37 -20.32
N LYS A 26 -65.17 -7.24 -20.62
CA LYS A 26 -64.63 -5.90 -20.35
C LYS A 26 -64.36 -5.65 -18.86
N ALA A 27 -65.24 -6.11 -17.97
CA ALA A 27 -65.04 -5.97 -16.53
C ALA A 27 -63.81 -6.75 -16.05
N ARG A 28 -63.58 -7.96 -16.57
CA ARG A 28 -62.38 -8.76 -16.31
C ARG A 28 -61.12 -8.08 -16.86
N GLU A 29 -61.18 -7.55 -18.07
CA GLU A 29 -60.05 -6.83 -18.68
C GLU A 29 -59.66 -5.59 -17.86
N LEU A 30 -60.62 -4.81 -17.39
CA LEU A 30 -60.37 -3.65 -16.53
C LEU A 30 -59.81 -4.04 -15.15
N LEU A 31 -60.29 -5.16 -14.58
CA LEU A 31 -59.73 -5.72 -13.34
C LEU A 31 -58.29 -6.18 -13.53
N GLU A 32 -58.00 -6.85 -14.63
CA GLU A 32 -56.65 -7.28 -15.02
C GLU A 32 -55.72 -6.07 -15.19
N GLN A 33 -56.15 -5.05 -15.93
CA GLN A 33 -55.39 -3.81 -16.13
C GLN A 33 -55.14 -3.07 -14.81
N LYS A 34 -56.15 -2.99 -13.91
CA LYS A 34 -55.99 -2.41 -12.58
C LYS A 34 -54.96 -3.17 -11.76
N ASN A 35 -55.03 -4.51 -11.76
CA ASN A 35 -54.09 -5.35 -11.02
C ASN A 35 -52.67 -5.19 -11.56
N GLN A 36 -52.49 -5.21 -12.88
CA GLN A 36 -51.20 -4.97 -13.53
C GLN A 36 -50.65 -3.57 -13.22
N ALA A 37 -51.48 -2.53 -13.28
CA ALA A 37 -51.08 -1.17 -12.92
C ALA A 37 -50.68 -1.06 -11.44
N SER A 38 -51.44 -1.70 -10.53
CA SER A 38 -51.11 -1.71 -9.10
C SER A 38 -49.82 -2.48 -8.79
N ALA A 39 -49.58 -3.59 -9.48
CA ALA A 39 -48.35 -4.36 -9.37
C ALA A 39 -47.15 -3.55 -9.90
N GLY A 40 -47.29 -2.88 -11.04
CA GLY A 40 -46.25 -2.01 -11.60
C GLY A 40 -45.92 -0.82 -10.71
N LEU A 41 -46.92 -0.19 -10.06
CA LEU A 41 -46.68 0.87 -9.07
C LEU A 41 -45.92 0.36 -7.84
N ALA A 42 -46.30 -0.80 -7.31
CA ALA A 42 -45.61 -1.41 -6.17
C ALA A 42 -44.16 -1.79 -6.51
N GLU A 43 -43.91 -2.32 -7.71
CA GLU A 43 -42.56 -2.64 -8.18
C GLU A 43 -41.71 -1.37 -8.37
N ALA A 44 -42.28 -0.32 -8.98
CA ALA A 44 -41.60 0.96 -9.14
C ALA A 44 -41.23 1.60 -7.78
N GLU A 45 -42.09 1.49 -6.77
CA GLU A 45 -41.83 1.98 -5.42
C GLU A 45 -40.68 1.18 -4.75
N GLN A 46 -40.68 -0.15 -4.89
CA GLN A 46 -39.58 -0.99 -4.39
C GLN A 46 -38.24 -0.66 -5.05
N ILE A 47 -38.24 -0.44 -6.38
CA ILE A 47 -37.05 -0.03 -7.12
C ILE A 47 -36.54 1.33 -6.62
N ARG A 48 -37.44 2.31 -6.41
CA ARG A 48 -37.05 3.62 -5.86
C ARG A 48 -36.45 3.49 -4.47
N LEU A 49 -37.08 2.74 -3.56
CA LEU A 49 -36.55 2.53 -2.21
C LEU A 49 -35.18 1.83 -2.23
N ALA A 50 -34.98 0.87 -3.15
CA ALA A 50 -33.69 0.21 -3.32
C ALA A 50 -32.62 1.17 -3.89
N GLN A 51 -33.00 2.05 -4.84
CA GLN A 51 -32.12 3.08 -5.37
C GLN A 51 -31.75 4.11 -4.30
N ASP A 52 -32.70 4.61 -3.53
CA ASP A 52 -32.47 5.59 -2.45
C ASP A 52 -31.51 5.02 -1.39
N LYS A 53 -31.69 3.74 -1.01
CA LYS A 53 -30.75 3.04 -0.12
C LYS A 53 -29.35 2.93 -0.71
N THR A 54 -29.25 2.66 -2.02
CA THR A 54 -27.97 2.55 -2.71
C THR A 54 -27.27 3.92 -2.83
N ILE A 55 -28.03 4.98 -3.10
CA ILE A 55 -27.53 6.36 -3.15
C ILE A 55 -27.01 6.76 -1.77
N ALA A 56 -27.79 6.57 -0.72
CA ALA A 56 -27.38 6.87 0.66
C ALA A 56 -26.10 6.11 1.06
N ALA A 57 -26.00 4.82 0.72
CA ALA A 57 -24.80 4.03 0.98
C ALA A 57 -23.58 4.55 0.19
N ARG A 58 -23.77 4.98 -1.07
CA ARG A 58 -22.71 5.58 -1.88
C ARG A 58 -22.27 6.93 -1.34
N GLU A 59 -23.19 7.79 -0.94
CA GLU A 59 -22.87 9.08 -0.31
C GLU A 59 -22.04 8.91 0.97
N GLN A 60 -22.41 7.94 1.83
CA GLN A 60 -21.61 7.58 3.00
C GLN A 60 -20.21 7.09 2.61
N SER A 61 -20.10 6.25 1.59
CA SER A 61 -18.80 5.77 1.11
C SER A 61 -17.91 6.88 0.55
N ILE A 62 -18.50 7.85 -0.16
CA ILE A 62 -17.80 9.02 -0.70
C ILE A 62 -17.33 9.93 0.44
N SER A 63 -18.19 10.18 1.43
CA SER A 63 -17.83 10.95 2.62
C SER A 63 -16.67 10.30 3.38
N ALA A 64 -16.73 8.99 3.59
CA ALA A 64 -15.65 8.24 4.23
C ALA A 64 -14.35 8.22 3.40
N ALA A 65 -14.45 8.11 2.08
CA ALA A 65 -13.30 8.18 1.18
C ALA A 65 -12.65 9.57 1.20
N ASN A 66 -13.45 10.65 1.20
CA ASN A 66 -12.96 12.02 1.31
C ASN A 66 -12.27 12.29 2.66
N ALA A 67 -12.84 11.79 3.76
CA ALA A 67 -12.22 11.90 5.08
C ALA A 67 -10.84 11.20 5.12
N LYS A 68 -10.75 9.99 4.55
CA LYS A 68 -9.46 9.29 4.42
C LYS A 68 -8.48 10.01 3.50
N ALA A 69 -8.95 10.57 2.40
CA ALA A 69 -8.09 11.34 1.50
C ALA A 69 -7.50 12.56 2.20
N GLN A 70 -8.30 13.26 3.00
CA GLN A 70 -7.85 14.41 3.80
C GLN A 70 -6.87 14.01 4.92
N GLU A 71 -7.09 12.86 5.56
CA GLU A 71 -6.16 12.29 6.54
C GLU A 71 -4.82 11.95 5.89
N ILE A 72 -4.84 11.25 4.74
CA ILE A 72 -3.63 10.90 3.99
C ILE A 72 -2.90 12.17 3.54
N GLN A 73 -3.62 13.19 3.06
CA GLN A 73 -3.02 14.45 2.66
C GLN A 73 -2.32 15.16 3.83
N THR A 74 -2.92 15.10 5.03
CA THR A 74 -2.31 15.65 6.25
C THR A 74 -1.07 14.86 6.66
N GLN A 75 -1.10 13.53 6.55
CA GLN A 75 0.06 12.67 6.82
C GLN A 75 1.21 12.92 5.84
N VAL A 76 0.90 13.11 4.56
CA VAL A 76 1.90 13.46 3.53
C VAL A 76 2.54 14.81 3.84
N ALA A 77 1.74 15.84 4.15
CA ALA A 77 2.27 17.16 4.50
C ALA A 77 3.18 17.11 5.75
N ASN A 78 2.80 16.33 6.77
CA ASN A 78 3.63 16.13 7.96
C ASN A 78 4.93 15.39 7.63
N ALA A 79 4.85 14.33 6.82
CA ALA A 79 6.03 13.56 6.40
C ALA A 79 7.01 14.41 5.56
N GLU A 80 6.48 15.27 4.68
CA GLU A 80 7.29 16.22 3.91
C GLU A 80 7.97 17.25 4.85
N ALA A 81 7.25 17.80 5.83
CA ALA A 81 7.81 18.72 6.80
C ALA A 81 8.92 18.07 7.66
N ASP A 82 8.71 16.81 8.08
CA ASP A 82 9.71 16.04 8.82
C ASP A 82 10.93 15.69 7.96
N LEU A 83 10.73 15.41 6.67
CA LEU A 83 11.83 15.19 5.73
C LEU A 83 12.70 16.44 5.57
N VAL A 84 12.09 17.61 5.39
CA VAL A 84 12.80 18.89 5.30
C VAL A 84 13.55 19.17 6.60
N ARG A 85 12.94 18.92 7.77
CA ARG A 85 13.59 19.09 9.06
C ARG A 85 14.80 18.17 9.21
N ALA A 86 14.67 16.88 8.87
CA ALA A 86 15.75 15.92 8.93
C ALA A 86 16.91 16.26 7.97
N GLN A 87 16.59 16.79 6.78
CA GLN A 87 17.60 17.28 5.84
C GLN A 87 18.36 18.50 6.38
N SER A 88 17.65 19.45 7.00
CA SER A 88 18.26 20.61 7.64
C SER A 88 19.16 20.21 8.81
N GLU A 89 18.70 19.32 9.69
CA GLU A 89 19.49 18.79 10.80
C GLU A 89 20.74 18.07 10.31
N LYS A 90 20.64 17.28 9.21
CA LYS A 90 21.78 16.63 8.59
C LYS A 90 22.81 17.65 8.10
N ALA A 91 22.36 18.69 7.38
CA ALA A 91 23.25 19.74 6.87
C ALA A 91 23.97 20.46 8.02
N GLU A 92 23.25 20.79 9.09
CA GLU A 92 23.84 21.44 10.27
C GLU A 92 24.86 20.54 10.97
N LEU A 93 24.56 19.25 11.16
CA LEU A 93 25.52 18.29 11.74
C LEU A 93 26.75 18.11 10.86
N GLN A 94 26.61 18.13 9.53
CA GLN A 94 27.74 18.08 8.61
C GLN A 94 28.63 19.32 8.71
N THR A 95 28.06 20.52 8.84
CA THR A 95 28.82 21.75 9.07
C THR A 95 29.58 21.69 10.40
N ARG A 96 28.93 21.29 11.49
CA ARG A 96 29.60 21.12 12.79
C ARG A 96 30.72 20.09 12.75
N LEU A 97 30.54 19.01 11.99
CA LEU A 97 31.58 18.01 11.80
C LEU A 97 32.82 18.60 11.12
N GLN A 98 32.64 19.40 10.08
CA GLN A 98 33.75 20.08 9.38
C GLN A 98 34.45 21.12 10.26
N GLU A 99 33.70 21.87 11.06
CA GLU A 99 34.24 22.81 12.04
C GLU A 99 35.13 22.08 13.07
N HIS A 100 34.63 20.99 13.66
CA HIS A 100 35.41 20.17 14.59
C HIS A 100 36.62 19.50 13.94
N GLU A 101 36.52 19.05 12.68
CA GLU A 101 37.69 18.52 11.97
C GLU A 101 38.77 19.58 11.77
N THR A 102 38.38 20.83 11.49
CA THR A 102 39.31 21.95 11.36
C THR A 102 39.96 22.28 12.71
N GLU A 103 39.17 22.29 13.79
CA GLU A 103 39.66 22.51 15.15
C GLU A 103 40.65 21.41 15.60
N ILE A 104 40.37 20.14 15.28
CA ILE A 104 41.26 19.01 15.54
C ILE A 104 42.60 19.20 14.80
N VAL A 105 42.59 19.65 13.55
CA VAL A 105 43.82 19.91 12.79
C VAL A 105 44.64 21.04 13.44
N GLU A 106 43.98 22.13 13.87
CA GLU A 106 44.64 23.24 14.57
C GLU A 106 45.20 22.82 15.94
N LEU A 107 44.45 22.03 16.71
CA LEU A 107 44.91 21.50 18.00
C LEU A 107 46.09 20.53 17.83
N ARG A 108 46.06 19.67 16.80
CA ARG A 108 47.20 18.79 16.46
C ARG A 108 48.44 19.61 16.11
N ARG A 109 48.29 20.63 15.27
CA ARG A 109 49.39 21.55 14.91
C ARG A 109 49.98 22.22 16.16
N ARG A 110 49.14 22.73 17.06
CA ARG A 110 49.61 23.33 18.33
C ARG A 110 50.31 22.33 19.24
N ALA A 111 49.79 21.09 19.32
CA ALA A 111 50.40 20.04 20.10
C ALA A 111 51.77 19.63 19.54
N GLU A 112 51.92 19.56 18.21
CA GLU A 112 53.20 19.32 17.54
C GLU A 112 54.18 20.48 17.75
N GLU A 113 53.75 21.73 17.58
CA GLU A 113 54.57 22.93 17.83
C GLU A 113 55.07 23.00 19.28
N ALA A 114 54.20 22.71 20.25
CA ALA A 114 54.56 22.65 21.65
C ALA A 114 55.48 21.46 21.98
N ALA A 115 55.30 20.31 21.32
CA ALA A 115 56.18 19.15 21.49
C ALA A 115 57.58 19.41 20.90
N VAL A 116 57.67 20.06 19.74
CA VAL A 116 58.95 20.48 19.14
C VAL A 116 59.65 21.53 19.99
N ALA A 117 58.90 22.49 20.55
CA ALA A 117 59.45 23.47 21.49
C ALA A 117 59.99 22.82 22.77
N GLN A 118 59.34 21.76 23.26
CA GLN A 118 59.81 20.96 24.39
C GLN A 118 61.09 20.17 24.04
N ASP A 119 61.16 19.57 22.85
CA ASP A 119 62.32 18.78 22.38
C ASP A 119 63.55 19.65 22.08
N LEU A 120 63.34 20.91 21.67
CA LEU A 120 64.39 21.92 21.47
C LEU A 120 64.89 22.54 22.78
N MET A 121 64.22 22.29 23.90
CA MET A 121 64.66 22.69 25.25
C MET A 121 64.87 21.45 26.14
N PRO A 122 65.82 20.55 25.82
CA PRO A 122 66.13 19.42 26.67
C PRO A 122 66.87 19.94 27.91
N ASP A 123 66.13 20.07 29.00
CA ASP A 123 66.58 19.82 30.38
C ASP A 123 68.02 20.26 30.74
N ALA A 124 68.32 21.56 30.64
CA ALA A 124 69.61 22.08 31.11
C ALA A 124 69.58 23.40 31.90
N LEU A 125 68.45 24.09 32.05
CA LEU A 125 68.35 25.25 32.94
C LEU A 125 66.98 25.31 33.63
N PRO A 126 66.91 25.46 34.98
CA PRO A 126 65.66 25.62 35.70
C PRO A 126 65.09 27.01 35.40
N MET A 127 64.36 27.11 34.30
CA MET A 127 63.55 28.29 33.96
C MET A 127 62.17 28.16 34.64
N PRO A 128 61.65 29.23 35.25
CA PRO A 128 60.26 29.25 35.71
C PRO A 128 59.35 29.20 34.46
N GLY A 129 58.67 28.07 34.24
CA GLY A 129 57.77 27.87 33.09
C GLY A 129 57.84 26.50 32.42
N ALA A 130 58.86 25.67 32.71
CA ALA A 130 58.95 24.32 32.13
C ALA A 130 57.78 23.39 32.55
N GLY A 131 57.33 23.50 33.81
CA GLY A 131 56.13 22.80 34.29
C GLY A 131 54.83 23.32 33.66
N ASP A 132 54.76 24.61 33.33
CA ASP A 132 53.61 25.21 32.66
C ASP A 132 53.49 24.70 31.22
N LEU A 133 54.61 24.55 30.50
CA LEU A 133 54.64 24.02 29.13
C LEU A 133 54.20 22.55 29.08
N GLN A 134 54.61 21.75 30.08
CA GLN A 134 54.24 20.34 30.21
C GLN A 134 52.74 20.19 30.50
N THR A 135 52.21 21.03 31.40
CA THR A 135 50.78 21.09 31.72
C THR A 135 49.96 21.51 30.49
N GLN A 136 50.46 22.47 29.71
CA GLN A 136 49.81 22.96 28.49
C GLN A 136 49.76 21.90 27.38
N LEU A 137 50.80 21.06 27.25
CA LEU A 137 50.82 19.91 26.35
C LEU A 137 49.82 18.82 26.76
N GLU A 138 49.75 18.50 28.05
CA GLU A 138 48.77 17.54 28.57
C GLU A 138 47.33 18.04 28.38
N ASP A 139 47.05 19.32 28.65
CA ASP A 139 45.73 19.92 28.43
C ASP A 139 45.35 19.96 26.94
N THR A 140 46.29 20.29 26.05
CA THR A 140 46.04 20.29 24.60
C THR A 140 45.75 18.87 24.09
N ARG A 141 46.46 17.85 24.60
CA ARG A 141 46.17 16.43 24.28
C ARG A 141 44.80 16.01 24.77
N ARG A 142 44.42 16.39 26.00
CA ARG A 142 43.08 16.08 26.54
C ARG A 142 41.96 16.74 25.73
N GLN A 143 42.17 17.98 25.26
CA GLN A 143 41.22 18.67 24.39
C GLN A 143 41.10 17.98 23.03
N LEU A 144 42.21 17.52 22.46
CA LEU A 144 42.20 16.75 21.21
C LEU A 144 41.42 15.44 21.33
N ASP A 145 41.67 14.66 22.38
CA ASP A 145 40.95 13.41 22.65
C ASP A 145 39.44 13.63 22.91
N ALA A 146 39.07 14.77 23.49
CA ALA A 146 37.67 15.15 23.67
C ALA A 146 37.00 15.50 22.33
N ALA A 147 37.65 16.33 21.50
CA ALA A 147 37.15 16.71 20.19
C ALA A 147 37.02 15.52 19.23
N GLU A 148 37.96 14.57 19.26
CA GLU A 148 37.89 13.36 18.43
C GLU A 148 36.72 12.44 18.80
N ARG A 149 36.42 12.32 20.11
CA ARG A 149 35.24 11.59 20.59
C ARG A 149 33.95 12.27 20.17
N GLU A 150 33.87 13.59 20.26
CA GLU A 150 32.70 14.36 19.83
C GLU A 150 32.47 14.23 18.31
N ARG A 151 33.54 14.28 17.52
CA ARG A 151 33.49 14.02 16.08
C ARG A 151 32.94 12.63 15.76
N GLN A 152 33.38 11.59 16.47
CA GLN A 152 32.87 10.23 16.28
C GLN A 152 31.37 10.14 16.59
N LEU A 153 30.92 10.75 17.69
CA LEU A 153 29.50 10.78 18.06
C LEU A 153 28.65 11.53 17.02
N LEU A 154 29.15 12.64 16.47
CA LEU A 154 28.49 13.39 15.40
C LEU A 154 28.41 12.58 14.10
N ALA A 155 29.48 11.89 13.73
CA ALA A 155 29.51 11.01 12.56
C ALA A 155 28.52 9.84 12.69
N ASP A 156 28.47 9.20 13.86
CA ASP A 156 27.49 8.13 14.14
C ASP A 156 26.05 8.65 14.12
N ARG A 157 25.82 9.86 14.64
CA ARG A 157 24.50 10.50 14.59
C ARG A 157 24.07 10.76 13.15
N ILE A 158 24.94 11.29 12.28
CA ILE A 158 24.66 11.49 10.85
C ILE A 158 24.34 10.15 10.16
N ARG A 159 25.11 9.10 10.43
CA ARG A 159 24.88 7.77 9.87
C ARG A 159 23.53 7.19 10.29
N SER A 160 23.15 7.40 11.56
CA SER A 160 21.86 6.95 12.09
C SER A 160 20.66 7.69 11.51
N THR A 161 20.78 8.98 11.18
CA THR A 161 19.74 9.75 10.46
C THR A 161 19.65 9.33 9.00
N GLU A 162 20.77 9.01 8.34
CA GLU A 162 20.77 8.46 6.99
C GLU A 162 20.09 7.08 6.91
N ASP A 163 20.37 6.18 7.86
CA ASP A 163 19.73 4.87 7.93
C ASP A 163 18.22 4.97 8.23
N ARG A 164 17.78 5.97 8.99
CA ARG A 164 16.34 6.26 9.20
C ARG A 164 15.67 6.80 7.94
N GLY A 165 16.37 7.57 7.12
CA GLY A 165 15.89 8.02 5.81
C GLY A 165 15.78 6.90 4.77
N GLN A 166 16.63 5.87 4.87
CA GLN A 166 16.61 4.66 4.01
C GLN A 166 15.73 3.52 4.56
N ALA A 167 15.18 3.67 5.76
CA ALA A 167 14.29 2.69 6.38
C ALA A 167 12.94 2.43 5.67
N PRO A 168 12.37 3.30 4.78
CA PRO A 168 11.17 2.91 4.05
C PRO A 168 11.45 1.80 3.01
N GLU A 169 12.70 1.62 2.59
CA GLU A 169 13.11 0.53 1.68
C GLU A 169 13.37 -0.78 2.44
N ARG A 170 14.05 -0.73 3.59
CA ARG A 170 14.35 -1.93 4.38
C ARG A 170 13.15 -2.48 5.17
N ARG A 171 12.19 -1.65 5.56
CA ARG A 171 10.94 -2.13 6.20
C ARG A 171 9.91 -2.70 5.22
N ARG A 172 10.07 -2.47 3.91
CA ARG A 172 9.27 -3.15 2.87
C ARG A 172 9.75 -4.58 2.59
N ALA A 173 10.97 -4.91 2.99
CA ALA A 173 11.58 -6.23 2.79
C ALA A 173 11.27 -7.26 3.88
N ALA A 174 10.50 -6.91 4.92
CA ALA A 174 9.96 -7.89 5.87
C ALA A 174 8.60 -8.41 5.38
N VAL A 175 8.60 -9.07 4.21
CA VAL A 175 7.44 -9.87 3.79
C VAL A 175 7.35 -11.05 4.75
N THR A 176 6.23 -11.14 5.47
CA THR A 176 5.90 -12.22 6.39
C THR A 176 6.21 -13.58 5.73
N PRO A 177 7.13 -14.40 6.30
CA PRO A 177 7.50 -15.68 5.72
C PRO A 177 6.30 -16.62 5.89
N GLY A 178 5.48 -16.76 4.85
CA GLY A 178 4.27 -17.58 4.93
C GLY A 178 3.18 -17.23 3.93
N VAL A 179 3.39 -16.28 3.03
CA VAL A 179 2.44 -15.94 1.97
C VAL A 179 2.30 -17.13 1.01
N ARG A 180 1.19 -17.86 1.13
CA ARG A 180 0.82 -19.04 0.33
C ARG A 180 -0.54 -18.81 -0.31
N GLY A 181 -0.71 -19.23 -1.55
CA GLY A 181 -1.97 -19.15 -2.28
C GLY A 181 -2.11 -20.27 -3.30
N THR A 182 -3.16 -20.18 -4.11
CA THR A 182 -3.42 -21.10 -5.23
C THR A 182 -3.68 -20.33 -6.51
N VAL A 183 -3.40 -20.95 -7.65
CA VAL A 183 -3.74 -20.43 -8.97
C VAL A 183 -5.24 -20.62 -9.23
N LEU A 184 -5.97 -19.53 -9.43
CA LEU A 184 -7.40 -19.53 -9.79
C LEU A 184 -7.61 -19.80 -11.28
N ALA A 185 -6.85 -19.11 -12.11
CA ALA A 185 -6.97 -19.18 -13.56
C ALA A 185 -5.60 -18.97 -14.20
N VAL A 186 -5.43 -19.54 -15.39
CA VAL A 186 -4.22 -19.38 -16.21
C VAL A 186 -4.62 -18.98 -17.62
N ASN A 187 -3.92 -18.01 -18.19
CA ASN A 187 -4.00 -17.67 -19.60
C ASN A 187 -2.65 -17.98 -20.25
N GLN A 188 -2.60 -19.10 -20.97
CA GLN A 188 -1.39 -19.58 -21.61
C GLN A 188 -0.96 -18.75 -22.83
N ALA A 189 -1.92 -18.08 -23.49
CA ALA A 189 -1.61 -17.26 -24.67
C ALA A 189 -0.77 -16.03 -24.32
N TYR A 190 -0.97 -15.49 -23.11
CA TYR A 190 -0.29 -14.30 -22.60
C TYR A 190 0.65 -14.60 -21.43
N ASN A 191 0.81 -15.87 -21.06
CA ASN A 191 1.64 -16.32 -19.95
C ASN A 191 1.35 -15.62 -18.61
N PHE A 192 0.09 -15.35 -18.29
CA PHE A 192 -0.28 -14.81 -16.97
C PHE A 192 -1.19 -15.77 -16.19
N VAL A 193 -1.12 -15.66 -14.87
CA VAL A 193 -1.94 -16.40 -13.91
C VAL A 193 -2.64 -15.44 -12.97
N VAL A 194 -3.83 -15.84 -12.53
CA VAL A 194 -4.58 -15.16 -11.48
C VAL A 194 -4.46 -15.99 -10.21
N LEU A 195 -4.10 -15.34 -9.11
CA LEU A 195 -3.86 -15.96 -7.80
C LEU A 195 -5.00 -15.64 -6.83
N ASN A 196 -5.35 -16.60 -5.97
CA ASN A 196 -6.30 -16.40 -4.87
C ASN A 196 -5.66 -15.71 -3.66
N LEU A 197 -4.91 -14.66 -3.93
CA LEU A 197 -4.03 -14.03 -2.97
C LEU A 197 -3.71 -12.63 -3.46
N GLY A 198 -3.81 -11.62 -2.60
CA GLY A 198 -3.61 -10.22 -2.96
C GLY A 198 -2.96 -9.40 -1.86
N GLY A 199 -3.16 -8.10 -1.92
CA GLY A 199 -2.51 -7.12 -1.04
C GLY A 199 -2.91 -7.27 0.43
N ARG A 200 -4.14 -7.71 0.72
CA ARG A 200 -4.58 -7.96 2.12
C ARG A 200 -3.84 -9.12 2.77
N GLN A 201 -3.30 -10.04 1.97
CA GLN A 201 -2.52 -11.18 2.43
C GLN A 201 -1.00 -10.93 2.36
N GLY A 202 -0.58 -9.70 2.03
CA GLY A 202 0.82 -9.30 2.02
C GLY A 202 1.56 -9.56 0.71
N VAL A 203 0.87 -9.80 -0.40
CA VAL A 203 1.51 -9.85 -1.73
C VAL A 203 1.90 -8.45 -2.16
N GLN A 204 3.15 -8.29 -2.59
CA GLN A 204 3.63 -7.04 -3.15
C GLN A 204 3.76 -7.15 -4.67
N PRO A 205 3.57 -6.05 -5.42
CA PRO A 205 3.91 -6.01 -6.84
C PRO A 205 5.40 -6.31 -7.04
N ASN A 206 5.75 -6.83 -8.22
CA ASN A 206 7.12 -7.20 -8.61
C ASN A 206 7.79 -8.27 -7.73
N THR A 207 7.00 -9.01 -6.96
CA THR A 207 7.48 -10.15 -6.16
C THR A 207 7.54 -11.43 -6.97
N GLU A 208 8.52 -12.29 -6.71
CA GLU A 208 8.62 -13.61 -7.33
C GLU A 208 8.03 -14.70 -6.42
N MET A 209 7.23 -15.60 -7.00
CA MET A 209 6.62 -16.72 -6.29
C MET A 209 6.95 -18.04 -6.99
N LEU A 210 7.08 -19.10 -6.18
CA LEU A 210 7.35 -20.46 -6.60
C LEU A 210 6.03 -21.20 -6.77
N VAL A 211 5.82 -21.81 -7.93
CA VAL A 211 4.64 -22.64 -8.25
C VAL A 211 4.97 -24.10 -7.97
N MET A 212 4.14 -24.78 -7.18
CA MET A 212 4.31 -26.17 -6.79
C MET A 212 3.05 -26.99 -7.06
N ARG A 213 3.24 -28.23 -7.54
CA ARG A 213 2.18 -29.24 -7.68
C ARG A 213 2.61 -30.52 -7.00
N GLY A 214 1.80 -31.00 -6.05
CA GLY A 214 2.11 -32.21 -5.29
C GLY A 214 3.42 -32.15 -4.50
N GLY A 215 3.88 -30.95 -4.11
CA GLY A 215 5.15 -30.75 -3.40
C GLY A 215 6.38 -30.60 -4.30
N THR A 216 6.23 -30.73 -5.62
CA THR A 216 7.31 -30.54 -6.60
C THR A 216 7.25 -29.14 -7.18
N LEU A 217 8.39 -28.45 -7.23
CA LEU A 217 8.51 -27.14 -7.89
C LEU A 217 8.34 -27.28 -9.40
N ILE A 218 7.36 -26.59 -9.97
CA ILE A 218 7.10 -26.55 -11.41
C ILE A 218 7.79 -25.37 -12.08
N GLY A 219 7.84 -24.22 -11.40
CA GLY A 219 8.46 -23.01 -11.95
C GLY A 219 8.21 -21.78 -11.10
N ARG A 220 8.50 -20.61 -11.68
CA ARG A 220 8.38 -19.31 -11.00
C ARG A 220 7.41 -18.40 -11.74
N ILE A 221 6.75 -17.54 -10.98
CA ILE A 221 5.89 -16.47 -11.47
C ILE A 221 6.35 -15.15 -10.86
N ARG A 222 6.17 -14.05 -11.56
CA ARG A 222 6.42 -12.69 -11.05
C ARG A 222 5.09 -11.95 -10.98
N VAL A 223 4.76 -11.43 -9.80
CA VAL A 223 3.53 -10.66 -9.60
C VAL A 223 3.65 -9.32 -10.33
N SER A 224 2.76 -9.06 -11.28
CA SER A 224 2.74 -7.81 -12.05
C SER A 224 1.74 -6.80 -11.47
N SER A 225 0.57 -7.27 -11.03
CA SER A 225 -0.46 -6.42 -10.42
C SER A 225 -1.08 -7.09 -9.19
N VAL A 226 -1.41 -6.28 -8.19
CA VAL A 226 -1.98 -6.76 -6.92
C VAL A 226 -3.30 -6.02 -6.67
N GLU A 227 -4.37 -6.79 -6.53
CA GLU A 227 -5.67 -6.32 -6.04
C GLU A 227 -5.81 -6.64 -4.54
N PRO A 228 -6.84 -6.11 -3.85
CA PRO A 228 -7.01 -6.38 -2.42
C PRO A 228 -7.19 -7.87 -2.08
N ALA A 229 -7.85 -8.65 -2.93
CA ALA A 229 -8.17 -10.06 -2.68
C ALA A 229 -7.46 -11.05 -3.64
N THR A 230 -6.96 -10.57 -4.77
CA THR A 230 -6.38 -11.36 -5.86
C THR A 230 -5.10 -10.70 -6.37
N ALA A 231 -4.31 -11.42 -7.14
CA ALA A 231 -3.12 -10.89 -7.78
C ALA A 231 -2.94 -11.52 -9.16
N ILE A 232 -2.34 -10.76 -10.06
CA ILE A 232 -1.97 -11.19 -11.40
C ILE A 232 -0.46 -11.35 -11.42
N GLY A 233 -0.01 -12.50 -11.91
CA GLY A 233 1.41 -12.78 -12.07
C GLY A 233 1.73 -13.31 -13.45
N ASP A 234 2.88 -12.91 -13.97
CA ASP A 234 3.42 -13.39 -15.24
C ASP A 234 4.27 -14.64 -14.99
N ILE A 235 4.11 -15.63 -15.86
CA ILE A 235 4.84 -16.89 -15.80
C ILE A 235 6.23 -16.70 -16.36
N ILE A 236 7.24 -17.05 -15.57
CA ILE A 236 8.64 -17.02 -16.00
C ILE A 236 8.92 -18.32 -16.77
N THR A 237 8.62 -18.32 -18.07
CA THR A 237 8.60 -19.52 -18.92
C THR A 237 9.92 -20.30 -18.93
N HIS A 238 11.07 -19.63 -18.80
CA HIS A 238 12.39 -20.28 -18.75
C HIS A 238 12.68 -21.05 -17.46
N THR A 239 11.87 -20.85 -16.41
CA THR A 239 12.00 -21.55 -15.12
C THR A 239 11.07 -22.75 -14.99
N LEU A 240 10.22 -22.99 -15.99
CA LEU A 240 9.29 -24.10 -16.00
C LEU A 240 10.02 -25.43 -16.24
N ALA A 241 9.60 -26.47 -15.52
CA ALA A 241 10.04 -27.84 -15.79
C ALA A 241 9.70 -28.25 -17.23
N ARG A 242 10.60 -29.00 -17.89
CA ARG A 242 10.45 -29.39 -19.30
C ARG A 242 9.12 -30.11 -19.55
N GLY A 243 8.30 -29.54 -20.43
CA GLY A 243 7.00 -30.08 -20.83
C GLY A 243 5.87 -29.87 -19.82
N VAL A 244 6.09 -29.08 -18.76
CA VAL A 244 5.08 -28.81 -17.72
C VAL A 244 4.58 -27.38 -17.82
N GLN A 245 3.25 -27.21 -17.71
CA GLN A 245 2.59 -25.91 -17.69
C GLN A 245 1.86 -25.70 -16.36
N VAL A 246 1.75 -24.43 -15.96
CA VAL A 246 0.97 -24.02 -14.79
C VAL A 246 -0.51 -24.25 -15.06
N GLN A 247 -1.22 -24.80 -14.08
CA GLN A 247 -2.64 -25.12 -14.16
C GLN A 247 -3.41 -24.48 -12.99
N PRO A 248 -4.72 -24.26 -13.15
CA PRO A 248 -5.58 -23.90 -12.03
C PRO A 248 -5.50 -24.96 -10.93
N GLY A 249 -5.36 -24.52 -9.68
CA GLY A 249 -5.18 -25.38 -8.51
C GLY A 249 -3.73 -25.61 -8.09
N ASP A 250 -2.74 -25.14 -8.85
CA ASP A 250 -1.34 -25.18 -8.42
C ASP A 250 -1.12 -24.28 -7.19
N ASN A 251 -0.27 -24.72 -6.27
CA ASN A 251 0.08 -23.95 -5.07
C ASN A 251 1.18 -22.94 -5.40
N VAL A 252 1.07 -21.73 -4.87
CA VAL A 252 2.09 -20.69 -4.97
C VAL A 252 2.58 -20.30 -3.59
N ILE A 253 3.90 -20.23 -3.45
CA ILE A 253 4.57 -19.82 -2.22
C ILE A 253 5.51 -18.66 -2.52
N TYR A 254 5.58 -17.70 -1.62
CA TYR A 254 6.53 -16.60 -1.73
C TYR A 254 7.97 -17.14 -1.78
N ALA A 255 8.68 -16.82 -2.86
CA ALA A 255 10.12 -16.96 -2.88
C ALA A 255 10.65 -15.74 -2.13
N GLY A 256 11.45 -15.93 -1.09
CA GLY A 256 12.16 -14.82 -0.45
C GLY A 256 12.89 -13.94 -1.49
N PRO A 257 13.29 -12.71 -1.12
CA PRO A 257 14.10 -11.89 -2.01
C PRO A 257 15.28 -12.72 -2.50
N SER A 258 15.37 -12.89 -3.82
CA SER A 258 16.51 -13.53 -4.47
C SER A 258 17.75 -12.71 -4.15
N SER A 259 18.62 -13.22 -3.28
CA SER A 259 20.00 -12.74 -3.13
C SER A 259 20.81 -13.05 -4.39
#